data_AF-A0A1V5XZT0-F1
#
_entry.id   AF-A0A1V5XZT0-F1
#
_cell.length_a   1.000
_cell.length_b   1.000
_cell.length_c   1.000
_cell.angle_alpha   90.00
_cell.angle_beta   90.00
_cell.angle_gamma   90.00
#
_symmetry.space_group_name_H-M   'P 1'
#
loop_
_entity.id
_entity.type
_entity.pdbx_description
1 polymer ?
#
loop_
_entity_poly.entity_id
_entity_poly.type
_entity_poly.pdbx_seq_one_letter_code
_entity_poly.pdbx_strand_id
1 'polypeptide(L)'
;MFCPKCGTKNENNAEKCVNCGESLAASAAVANVVKTASKDALSAFKTFFTNPVGGLADAFSSLGLQRAMHVGIFFGIVFAISLTWSSRVTFNVFKLFLSNKIFIKNDISDTIKVFIWALIPFASLALACAITRIIFRGVGKFGQDVFIAGASLLPLSILFVLIRVLGMRNIEVIMIIAVFAIVTTIMMLFAGCTRLSNVTERTGTLSVPIILIATIWISKILLVSFFV
;
A
#
# COMPACT_ATOMS: atom_id res chain seq x y z
N MET A 1 -24.62 -10.75 19.61
CA MET A 1 -23.69 -9.95 18.77
C MET A 1 -24.43 -8.85 18.00
N PHE A 2 -23.78 -7.76 17.60
CA PHE A 2 -24.42 -6.70 16.80
C PHE A 2 -24.12 -6.87 15.30
N CYS A 3 -25.09 -6.59 14.43
CA CYS A 3 -24.88 -6.64 12.99
C CYS A 3 -23.93 -5.51 12.55
N PRO A 4 -22.85 -5.80 11.79
CA PRO A 4 -21.90 -4.79 11.34
C PRO A 4 -22.49 -3.79 10.32
N LYS A 5 -23.66 -4.09 9.74
CA LYS A 5 -24.29 -3.29 8.70
C LYS A 5 -25.42 -2.40 9.22
N CYS A 6 -26.30 -2.93 10.05
CA CYS A 6 -27.48 -2.19 10.53
C CYS A 6 -27.50 -1.96 12.05
N GLY A 7 -26.51 -2.45 12.79
CA GLY A 7 -26.43 -2.27 14.25
C GLY A 7 -27.45 -3.05 15.07
N THR A 8 -28.32 -3.86 14.45
CA THR A 8 -29.31 -4.68 15.18
C THR A 8 -28.61 -5.71 16.08
N LYS A 9 -29.09 -5.86 17.32
CA LYS A 9 -28.64 -6.91 18.25
C LYS A 9 -29.24 -8.25 17.82
N ASN A 10 -28.38 -9.24 17.58
CA ASN A 10 -28.74 -10.61 17.23
C ASN A 10 -28.28 -11.57 18.34
N GLU A 11 -28.91 -12.74 18.39
CA GLU A 11 -28.46 -13.84 19.24
C GLU A 11 -27.02 -14.26 18.92
N ASN A 12 -26.30 -14.82 19.90
CA ASN A 12 -24.88 -15.13 19.75
C ASN A 12 -24.57 -16.23 18.73
N ASN A 13 -25.57 -17.03 18.33
CA ASN A 13 -25.44 -18.10 17.34
C ASN A 13 -26.17 -17.80 16.01
N ALA A 14 -26.69 -16.59 15.81
CA ALA A 14 -27.39 -16.24 14.58
C ALA A 14 -26.43 -16.20 13.38
N GLU A 15 -26.64 -17.00 12.34
CA GLU A 15 -25.77 -16.97 11.15
C GLU A 15 -26.02 -15.76 10.24
N LYS A 16 -27.21 -15.16 10.34
CA LYS A 16 -27.65 -13.99 9.58
C LYS A 16 -28.36 -13.00 10.49
N CYS A 17 -28.28 -11.72 10.13
CA CYS A 17 -28.97 -10.67 10.85
C CYS A 17 -30.48 -10.78 10.64
N VAL A 18 -31.23 -10.78 11.73
CA VAL A 18 -32.70 -10.86 11.73
C VAL A 18 -33.37 -9.69 11.00
N ASN A 19 -32.69 -8.54 10.90
CA ASN A 19 -33.25 -7.32 10.32
C ASN A 19 -32.84 -7.13 8.85
N CYS A 20 -31.56 -7.30 8.51
CA CYS A 20 -31.05 -7.00 7.16
C CYS A 20 -30.54 -8.21 6.38
N GLY A 21 -30.61 -9.42 6.95
CA GLY A 21 -30.17 -10.66 6.32
C GLY A 21 -28.65 -10.83 6.17
N GLU A 22 -27.85 -9.86 6.63
CA GLU A 22 -26.39 -9.87 6.51
C GLU A 22 -25.78 -11.01 7.32
N SER A 23 -24.82 -11.75 6.75
CA SER A 23 -24.21 -12.85 7.48
C SER A 23 -23.37 -12.33 8.65
N LEU A 24 -23.56 -12.96 9.81
CA LEU A 24 -22.88 -12.64 11.06
C LEU A 24 -21.67 -13.56 11.32
N ALA A 25 -21.43 -14.52 10.43
CA ALA A 25 -20.22 -15.34 10.46
C ALA A 25 -18.99 -14.47 10.21
N ALA A 26 -17.93 -14.65 11.02
CA ALA A 26 -16.71 -13.85 10.93
C ALA A 26 -16.07 -13.90 9.52
N SER A 27 -16.11 -15.06 8.85
CA SER A 27 -15.62 -15.23 7.47
C SER A 27 -16.42 -14.43 6.45
N ALA A 28 -17.73 -14.34 6.61
CA ALA A 28 -18.60 -13.57 5.73
C ALA A 28 -18.43 -12.04 5.95
N ALA A 29 -18.22 -11.62 7.20
CA ALA A 29 -17.88 -10.23 7.51
C ALA A 29 -16.57 -9.80 6.84
N VAL A 30 -15.52 -10.64 6.90
CA VAL A 30 -14.25 -10.39 6.19
C VAL A 30 -14.45 -10.34 4.68
N ALA A 31 -15.20 -11.28 4.11
CA ALA A 31 -15.49 -11.32 2.68
C ALA A 31 -16.19 -10.04 2.19
N ASN A 32 -17.12 -9.50 2.98
CA ASN A 32 -17.80 -8.24 2.67
C ASN A 32 -16.87 -7.02 2.75
N VAL A 33 -15.96 -6.97 3.73
CA VAL A 33 -14.94 -5.92 3.82
C VAL A 33 -14.02 -5.96 2.60
N VAL A 34 -13.52 -7.14 2.24
CA VAL A 34 -12.65 -7.31 1.06
C VAL A 34 -13.38 -6.92 -0.22
N LYS A 35 -14.63 -7.35 -0.40
CA LYS A 35 -15.44 -7.01 -1.58
C LYS A 35 -15.69 -5.51 -1.69
N THR A 36 -15.97 -4.85 -0.57
CA THR A 36 -16.19 -3.39 -0.54
C THR A 36 -14.88 -2.64 -0.80
N ALA A 37 -13.80 -3.02 -0.12
CA ALA A 37 -12.48 -2.44 -0.31
C ALA A 37 -11.98 -2.60 -1.76
N SER A 38 -12.24 -3.74 -2.40
CA SER A 38 -11.87 -3.96 -3.81
C SER A 38 -12.66 -3.06 -4.77
N LYS A 39 -13.98 -2.89 -4.56
CA LYS A 39 -14.79 -1.96 -5.35
C LYS A 39 -14.34 -0.50 -5.17
N ASP A 40 -14.11 -0.11 -3.92
CA ASP A 40 -13.64 1.21 -3.54
C ASP A 40 -12.24 1.48 -4.11
N ALA A 41 -11.35 0.49 -4.05
CA ALA A 41 -10.01 0.55 -4.63
C ALA A 41 -10.05 0.67 -6.16
N LEU A 42 -10.96 -0.04 -6.83
CA LEU A 42 -11.14 0.08 -8.28
C LEU A 42 -11.64 1.48 -8.65
N SER A 43 -12.57 2.04 -7.86
CA SER A 43 -13.04 3.41 -8.04
C SER A 43 -11.90 4.41 -7.86
N ALA A 44 -11.17 4.33 -6.74
CA ALA A 44 -10.01 5.18 -6.47
C ALA A 44 -8.94 5.06 -7.55
N PHE A 45 -8.65 3.84 -8.01
CA PHE A 45 -7.70 3.60 -9.10
C PHE A 45 -8.11 4.29 -10.40
N LYS A 46 -9.40 4.25 -10.77
CA LYS A 46 -9.90 4.98 -11.96
C LYS A 46 -9.68 6.49 -11.82
N THR A 47 -9.92 7.04 -10.64
CA THR A 47 -9.66 8.46 -10.34
C THR A 47 -8.16 8.78 -10.46
N PHE A 48 -7.28 7.90 -9.97
CA PHE A 48 -5.84 8.10 -10.06
C PHE A 48 -5.31 7.95 -11.48
N PHE A 49 -5.94 7.11 -12.30
CA PHE A 49 -5.53 6.94 -13.69
C PHE A 49 -5.75 8.20 -14.52
N THR A 50 -6.84 8.94 -14.28
CA THR A 50 -7.11 10.21 -14.96
C THR A 50 -6.40 11.38 -14.30
N ASN A 51 -6.25 11.37 -12.98
CA ASN A 51 -5.60 12.43 -12.23
C ASN A 51 -4.85 11.86 -11.00
N PRO A 52 -3.59 11.43 -11.14
CA PRO A 52 -2.88 10.69 -10.08
C PRO A 52 -2.61 11.56 -8.84
N VAL A 53 -2.35 12.85 -9.04
CA VAL A 53 -2.00 13.78 -7.95
C VAL A 53 -3.26 14.46 -7.40
N GLY A 54 -4.13 14.94 -8.27
CA GLY A 54 -5.37 15.61 -7.89
C GLY A 54 -6.43 14.69 -7.32
N GLY A 55 -6.59 13.52 -7.96
CA GLY A 55 -7.58 12.53 -7.60
C GLY A 55 -7.37 11.88 -6.23
N LEU A 56 -6.21 12.05 -5.61
CA LEU A 56 -5.91 11.50 -4.28
C LEU A 56 -6.83 12.08 -3.19
N ALA A 57 -7.01 13.41 -3.20
CA ALA A 57 -7.87 14.08 -2.22
C ALA A 57 -9.36 13.79 -2.49
N ASP A 58 -9.76 13.74 -3.76
CA ASP A 58 -11.14 13.44 -4.18
C ASP A 58 -11.53 12.00 -3.84
N ALA A 59 -10.63 11.04 -4.04
CA ALA A 59 -10.83 9.66 -3.63
C ALA A 59 -10.94 9.54 -2.11
N PHE A 60 -10.10 10.26 -1.36
CA PHE A 60 -10.16 10.22 0.10
C PHE A 60 -11.46 10.80 0.66
N SER A 61 -11.91 11.94 0.14
CA SER A 61 -13.13 12.62 0.60
C SER A 61 -14.39 11.82 0.29
N SER A 62 -14.45 11.14 -0.87
CA SER A 62 -15.58 10.29 -1.26
C SER A 62 -15.66 8.97 -0.48
N LEU A 63 -14.52 8.42 -0.04
CA LEU A 63 -14.47 7.17 0.72
C LEU A 63 -14.67 7.37 2.22
N GLY A 64 -14.14 8.46 2.76
CA GLY A 64 -14.01 8.67 4.21
C GLY A 64 -12.91 7.81 4.83
N LEU A 65 -12.54 8.12 6.08
CA LEU A 65 -11.33 7.61 6.73
C LEU A 65 -11.24 6.07 6.78
N GLN A 66 -12.30 5.39 7.23
CA GLN A 66 -12.26 3.95 7.45
C GLN A 66 -12.15 3.16 6.14
N ARG A 67 -12.91 3.56 5.11
CA ARG A 67 -12.83 2.93 3.79
C ARG A 67 -11.53 3.26 3.07
N ALA A 68 -11.05 4.50 3.17
CA ALA A 68 -9.75 4.90 2.63
C ALA A 68 -8.62 4.05 3.23
N MET A 69 -8.64 3.79 4.54
CA MET A 69 -7.66 2.89 5.17
C MET A 69 -7.70 1.48 4.55
N HIS A 70 -8.89 0.91 4.34
CA HIS A 70 -9.02 -0.41 3.69
C HIS A 70 -8.50 -0.40 2.24
N VAL A 71 -8.76 0.67 1.49
CA VAL A 71 -8.22 0.85 0.14
C VAL A 71 -6.69 0.95 0.16
N GLY A 72 -6.11 1.67 1.12
CA GLY A 72 -4.67 1.74 1.34
C GLY A 72 -4.05 0.37 1.58
N ILE A 73 -4.65 -0.42 2.48
CA ILE A 73 -4.24 -1.81 2.76
C ILE A 73 -4.35 -2.67 1.49
N PHE A 74 -5.45 -2.55 0.74
CA PHE A 74 -5.65 -3.29 -0.50
C PHE A 74 -4.55 -2.98 -1.52
N PHE A 75 -4.22 -1.70 -1.73
CA PHE A 75 -3.10 -1.32 -2.61
C PHE A 75 -1.74 -1.79 -2.09
N GLY A 76 -1.51 -1.78 -0.77
CA GLY A 76 -0.33 -2.37 -0.16
C GLY A 76 -0.19 -3.88 -0.43
N ILE A 77 -1.30 -4.63 -0.40
CA ILE A 77 -1.32 -6.05 -0.77
C ILE A 77 -1.03 -6.23 -2.26
N VAL A 78 -1.64 -5.43 -3.14
CA VAL A 78 -1.36 -5.46 -4.59
C VAL A 78 0.12 -5.19 -4.86
N PHE A 79 0.71 -4.21 -4.17
CA PHE A 79 2.14 -3.94 -4.22
C PHE A 79 2.97 -5.16 -3.79
N ALA A 80 2.63 -5.79 -2.67
CA ALA A 80 3.35 -6.96 -2.17
C ALA A 80 3.30 -8.16 -3.12
N ILE A 81 2.13 -8.43 -3.73
CA ILE A 81 1.97 -9.47 -4.76
C ILE A 81 2.84 -9.13 -5.99
N SER A 82 2.77 -7.89 -6.46
CA SER A 82 3.52 -7.42 -7.64
C SER A 82 5.03 -7.53 -7.43
N LEU A 83 5.51 -7.13 -6.25
CA LEU A 83 6.91 -7.22 -5.87
C LEU A 83 7.37 -8.69 -5.75
N THR A 84 6.55 -9.54 -5.13
CA THR A 84 6.87 -10.98 -4.99
C THR A 84 6.97 -11.66 -6.35
N TRP A 85 6.06 -11.34 -7.27
CA TRP A 85 6.12 -11.86 -8.63
C TRP A 85 7.38 -11.39 -9.36
N SER A 86 7.70 -10.08 -9.27
CA SER A 86 8.87 -9.50 -9.93
C SER A 86 10.20 -9.96 -9.33
N SER A 87 10.23 -10.32 -8.04
CA SER A 87 11.44 -10.68 -7.30
C SER A 87 12.28 -11.79 -7.94
N ARG A 88 11.67 -12.72 -8.67
CA ARG A 88 12.38 -13.81 -9.37
C ARG A 88 13.20 -13.32 -10.57
N VAL A 89 12.77 -12.25 -11.23
CA VAL A 89 13.51 -11.60 -12.32
C VAL A 89 14.56 -10.65 -11.75
N THR A 90 14.16 -9.93 -10.71
CA THR A 90 14.94 -8.85 -10.09
C THR A 90 15.84 -9.37 -8.96
N PHE A 91 16.01 -10.69 -8.85
CA PHE A 91 16.69 -11.37 -7.74
C PHE A 91 18.09 -10.82 -7.51
N ASN A 92 18.83 -10.54 -8.58
CA ASN A 92 20.19 -9.97 -8.51
C ASN A 92 20.20 -8.55 -7.92
N VAL A 93 19.19 -7.74 -8.21
CA VAL A 93 19.05 -6.37 -7.65
C VAL A 93 18.61 -6.46 -6.19
N PHE A 94 17.70 -7.39 -5.86
CA PHE A 94 17.26 -7.63 -4.49
C PHE A 94 18.40 -8.14 -3.58
N LYS A 95 19.27 -8.99 -4.13
CA LYS A 95 20.50 -9.48 -3.48
C LYS A 95 21.49 -8.36 -3.16
N LEU A 96 21.56 -7.34 -4.03
CA LEU A 96 22.40 -6.16 -3.83
C LEU A 96 21.89 -5.29 -2.67
N PHE A 97 20.56 -5.22 -2.50
CA PHE A 97 19.93 -4.43 -1.43
C PHE A 97 19.99 -5.12 -0.05
N LEU A 98 19.90 -6.45 0.00
CA LEU A 98 19.70 -7.23 1.23
C LEU A 98 20.94 -7.90 1.83
N SER A 99 22.14 -7.55 1.35
CA SER A 99 23.37 -8.25 1.68
C SER A 99 23.37 -9.69 1.15
N ASN A 100 24.52 -10.15 0.66
CA ASN A 100 24.68 -11.33 -0.20
C ASN A 100 24.29 -12.70 0.44
N LYS A 101 23.66 -12.70 1.62
CA LYS A 101 23.36 -13.85 2.47
C LYS A 101 22.02 -14.55 2.18
N ILE A 102 21.16 -13.97 1.35
CA ILE A 102 19.83 -14.55 1.09
C ILE A 102 19.92 -15.57 -0.05
N PHE A 103 19.80 -16.85 0.31
CA PHE A 103 19.49 -17.93 -0.62
C PHE A 103 17.97 -18.16 -0.65
N ILE A 104 17.31 -17.64 -1.69
CA ILE A 104 15.93 -18.03 -2.00
C ILE A 104 16.00 -19.32 -2.81
N LYS A 105 15.54 -20.44 -2.24
CA LYS A 105 15.26 -21.63 -3.05
C LYS A 105 13.92 -21.39 -3.77
N ASN A 106 13.72 -22.01 -4.94
CA ASN A 106 12.47 -21.89 -5.71
C ASN A 106 11.32 -22.70 -5.08
N ASP A 107 11.15 -22.60 -3.77
CA ASP A 107 10.12 -23.31 -3.01
C ASP A 107 8.91 -22.40 -2.72
N ILE A 108 7.75 -23.01 -2.47
CA ILE A 108 6.51 -22.33 -2.09
C ILE A 108 6.71 -21.59 -0.76
N SER A 109 7.41 -22.23 0.18
CA SER A 109 7.76 -21.64 1.48
C SER A 109 8.50 -20.32 1.33
N ASP A 110 9.49 -20.25 0.43
CA ASP A 110 10.26 -19.04 0.21
C ASP A 110 9.44 -17.96 -0.52
N THR A 111 8.50 -18.36 -1.38
CA THR A 111 7.57 -17.40 -2.02
C THR A 111 6.67 -16.71 -0.99
N ILE A 112 6.17 -17.46 0.01
CA ILE A 112 5.37 -16.90 1.11
C ILE A 112 6.21 -15.94 1.96
N LYS A 113 7.47 -16.30 2.26
CA LYS A 113 8.37 -15.41 3.00
C LYS A 113 8.63 -14.10 2.25
N VAL A 114 8.90 -14.16 0.95
CA VAL A 114 9.07 -12.97 0.10
C VAL A 114 7.82 -12.09 0.12
N PHE A 115 6.63 -12.69 0.10
CA PHE A 115 5.39 -11.94 0.23
C PHE A 115 5.25 -11.22 1.57
N ILE A 116 5.56 -11.89 2.68
CA ILE A 116 5.55 -11.26 4.02
C ILE A 116 6.56 -10.11 4.08
N TRP A 117 7.76 -10.32 3.53
CA TRP A 117 8.81 -9.30 3.46
C TRP A 117 8.43 -8.12 2.56
N ALA A 118 7.68 -8.36 1.49
CA ALA A 118 7.18 -7.32 0.61
C ALA A 118 6.16 -6.39 1.27
N LEU A 119 5.56 -6.78 2.41
CA LEU A 119 4.71 -5.90 3.22
C LEU A 119 5.51 -4.90 4.07
N ILE A 120 6.80 -5.17 4.34
CA ILE A 120 7.64 -4.32 5.20
C ILE A 120 7.81 -2.91 4.61
N PRO A 121 8.12 -2.72 3.31
CA PRO A 121 8.18 -1.39 2.71
C PRO A 121 6.87 -0.62 2.80
N PHE A 122 5.73 -1.29 2.64
CA PHE A 122 4.42 -0.66 2.78
C PHE A 122 4.17 -0.19 4.23
N ALA A 123 4.40 -1.07 5.21
CA ALA A 123 4.24 -0.72 6.63
C ALA A 123 5.18 0.41 7.05
N SER A 124 6.44 0.35 6.59
CA SER A 124 7.45 1.38 6.84
C SER A 124 7.06 2.72 6.24
N LEU A 125 6.49 2.72 5.03
CA LEU A 125 6.01 3.94 4.37
C LEU A 125 4.84 4.56 5.11
N ALA A 126 3.85 3.76 5.50
CA ALA A 126 2.70 4.23 6.29
C ALA A 126 3.14 4.83 7.64
N LEU A 127 4.09 4.17 8.31
CA LEU A 127 4.66 4.67 9.56
C LEU A 127 5.46 5.96 9.35
N ALA A 128 6.28 6.02 8.31
CA ALA A 128 7.05 7.22 7.97
C ALA A 128 6.13 8.41 7.64
N CYS A 129 5.02 8.18 6.91
CA CYS A 129 3.99 9.19 6.68
C CYS A 129 3.37 9.69 8.00
N ALA A 130 3.03 8.78 8.92
CA ALA A 130 2.47 9.14 10.22
C ALA A 130 3.46 9.95 11.09
N ILE A 131 4.73 9.52 11.16
CA ILE A 131 5.77 10.18 11.94
C ILE A 131 6.04 11.58 11.37
N THR A 132 6.22 11.70 10.05
CA THR A 132 6.47 13.00 9.42
C THR A 132 5.29 13.94 9.58
N ARG A 133 4.04 13.45 9.47
CA ARG A 133 2.85 14.24 9.79
C ARG A 133 2.90 14.79 11.22
N ILE A 134 3.29 13.97 12.20
CA ILE A 134 3.43 14.42 13.60
C ILE A 134 4.54 15.47 13.75
N ILE A 135 5.73 15.23 13.16
CA ILE A 135 6.88 16.15 13.22
C ILE A 135 6.53 17.52 12.64
N PHE A 136 5.85 17.53 11.49
CA PHE A 136 5.48 18.77 10.79
C PHE A 136 4.11 19.32 11.21
N ARG A 137 3.53 18.82 12.32
CA ARG A 137 2.24 19.27 12.89
C ARG A 137 1.07 19.24 11.89
N GLY A 138 1.09 18.27 10.97
CA GLY A 138 0.00 18.03 10.03
C GLY A 138 -1.23 17.41 10.71
N VAL A 139 -2.39 17.56 10.07
CA VAL A 139 -3.68 17.09 10.55
C VAL A 139 -4.02 15.75 9.91
N GLY A 140 -4.60 14.82 10.67
CA GLY A 140 -5.04 13.54 10.14
C GLY A 140 -5.05 12.42 11.18
N LYS A 141 -5.44 11.23 10.74
CA LYS A 141 -5.37 10.00 11.54
C LYS A 141 -4.57 8.94 10.80
N PHE A 142 -4.11 7.92 11.51
CA PHE A 142 -3.28 6.85 10.94
C PHE A 142 -3.87 6.18 9.70
N GLY A 143 -5.20 6.01 9.63
CA GLY A 143 -5.87 5.44 8.45
C GLY A 143 -5.66 6.25 7.15
N GLN A 144 -5.46 7.56 7.27
CA GLN A 144 -5.10 8.44 6.14
C GLN A 144 -3.65 8.21 5.71
N ASP A 145 -2.73 8.05 6.66
CA ASP A 145 -1.31 7.78 6.38
C ASP A 145 -1.16 6.42 5.64
N VAL A 146 -1.95 5.41 6.05
CA VAL A 146 -2.05 4.11 5.37
C VAL A 146 -2.59 4.24 3.95
N PHE A 147 -3.61 5.09 3.73
CA PHE A 147 -4.15 5.35 2.40
C PHE A 147 -3.12 6.03 1.49
N ILE A 148 -2.42 7.06 1.97
CA ILE A 148 -1.37 7.77 1.24
C ILE A 148 -0.26 6.79 0.84
N ALA A 149 0.21 5.97 1.80
CA ALA A 149 1.24 4.97 1.54
C ALA A 149 0.79 3.97 0.47
N GLY A 150 -0.40 3.37 0.60
CA GLY A 150 -0.91 2.40 -0.37
C GLY A 150 -1.10 2.98 -1.77
N ALA A 151 -1.73 4.16 -1.87
CA ALA A 151 -1.98 4.82 -3.15
C ALA A 151 -0.67 5.22 -3.85
N SER A 152 0.31 5.73 -3.12
CA SER A 152 1.61 6.14 -3.68
C SER A 152 2.46 4.97 -4.19
N LEU A 153 2.26 3.75 -3.68
CA LEU A 153 2.96 2.55 -4.16
C LEU A 153 2.37 1.97 -5.45
N LEU A 154 1.18 2.39 -5.86
CA LEU A 154 0.47 1.84 -7.00
C LEU A 154 1.24 1.99 -8.34
N PRO A 155 1.86 3.15 -8.66
CA PRO A 155 2.74 3.27 -9.83
C PRO A 155 3.90 2.26 -9.81
N LEU A 156 4.49 2.01 -8.64
CA LEU A 156 5.56 1.02 -8.48
C LEU A 156 5.03 -0.42 -8.64
N SER A 157 3.81 -0.71 -8.18
CA SER A 157 3.17 -2.01 -8.41
C SER A 157 3.06 -2.32 -9.90
N ILE A 158 2.60 -1.34 -10.69
CA ILE A 158 2.49 -1.46 -12.16
C ILE A 158 3.88 -1.69 -12.77
N LEU A 159 4.88 -0.92 -12.33
CA LEU A 159 6.27 -1.10 -12.77
C LEU A 159 6.77 -2.53 -12.51
N PHE A 160 6.53 -3.10 -11.32
CA PHE A 160 6.99 -4.46 -10.99
C PHE A 160 6.34 -5.54 -11.86
N VAL A 161 5.05 -5.39 -12.17
CA VAL A 161 4.35 -6.27 -13.12
C VAL A 161 4.97 -6.13 -14.52
N LEU A 162 5.23 -4.91 -14.98
CA LEU A 162 5.83 -4.66 -16.30
C LEU A 162 7.25 -5.19 -16.40
N ILE A 163 8.08 -5.07 -15.36
CA ILE A 163 9.43 -5.68 -15.29
C ILE A 163 9.36 -7.18 -15.57
N ARG A 164 8.35 -7.86 -14.99
CA ARG A 164 8.16 -9.30 -15.19
C ARG A 164 7.73 -9.63 -16.62
N VAL A 165 6.82 -8.84 -17.20
CA VAL A 165 6.26 -9.08 -18.54
C VAL A 165 7.27 -8.77 -19.64
N LEU A 166 7.98 -7.64 -19.54
CA LEU A 166 8.98 -7.20 -20.51
C LEU A 166 10.28 -8.01 -20.42
N GLY A 167 10.61 -8.50 -19.22
CA GLY A 167 11.85 -9.22 -18.94
C GLY A 167 13.09 -8.34 -19.04
N MET A 168 14.23 -8.87 -18.57
CA MET A 168 15.50 -8.13 -18.51
C MET A 168 16.07 -7.76 -19.89
N ARG A 169 15.55 -8.34 -20.97
CA ARG A 169 15.97 -8.02 -22.34
C ARG A 169 15.61 -6.59 -22.75
N ASN A 170 14.55 -6.02 -22.17
CA ASN A 170 14.05 -4.68 -22.49
C ASN A 170 14.36 -3.68 -21.37
N ILE A 171 15.58 -3.70 -20.82
CA ILE A 171 15.94 -2.90 -19.64
C ILE A 171 15.82 -1.40 -19.88
N GLU A 172 16.11 -0.93 -21.11
CA GLU A 172 15.99 0.49 -21.48
C GLU A 172 14.56 0.99 -21.33
N VAL A 173 13.59 0.23 -21.85
CA VAL A 173 12.15 0.53 -21.73
C VAL A 173 11.71 0.50 -20.26
N ILE A 174 12.20 -0.48 -19.50
CA ILE A 174 11.95 -0.58 -18.06
C ILE A 174 12.45 0.66 -17.32
N MET A 175 13.64 1.18 -17.65
CA MET A 175 14.18 2.38 -17.00
C MET A 175 13.34 3.62 -17.28
N ILE A 176 12.86 3.81 -18.52
CA ILE A 176 11.98 4.93 -18.88
C ILE A 176 10.68 4.86 -18.06
N ILE A 177 10.06 3.69 -17.99
CA ILE A 177 8.83 3.47 -17.21
C ILE A 177 9.11 3.63 -15.71
N ALA A 178 10.30 3.23 -15.23
CA ALA A 178 10.69 3.37 -13.83
C ALA A 178 10.79 4.84 -13.41
N VAL A 179 11.37 5.71 -14.25
CA VAL A 179 11.40 7.16 -13.98
C VAL A 179 9.98 7.70 -13.84
N PHE A 180 9.08 7.36 -14.77
CA PHE A 180 7.69 7.78 -14.70
C PHE A 180 7.00 7.29 -13.40
N ALA A 181 7.17 6.02 -13.05
CA ALA A 181 6.58 5.44 -11.84
C ALA A 181 7.11 6.12 -10.56
N ILE A 182 8.42 6.31 -10.45
CA ILE A 182 9.06 6.94 -9.29
C ILE A 182 8.60 8.40 -9.14
N VAL A 183 8.60 9.18 -10.22
CA VAL A 183 8.15 10.58 -10.19
C VAL A 183 6.67 10.65 -9.79
N THR A 184 5.82 9.77 -10.32
CA THR A 184 4.40 9.71 -9.95
C THR A 184 4.22 9.36 -8.47
N THR A 185 4.98 8.40 -7.95
CA THR A 185 4.98 8.06 -6.51
C THR A 185 5.39 9.24 -5.65
N ILE A 186 6.45 9.97 -6.02
CA ILE A 186 6.91 11.17 -5.30
C ILE A 186 5.81 12.24 -5.29
N MET A 187 5.16 12.48 -6.43
CA MET A 187 4.09 13.48 -6.54
C MET A 187 2.83 13.06 -5.75
N MET A 188 2.49 11.78 -5.74
CA MET A 188 1.39 11.26 -4.91
C MET A 188 1.70 11.38 -3.41
N LEU A 189 2.94 11.11 -2.98
CA LEU A 189 3.37 11.34 -1.60
C LEU A 189 3.30 12.83 -1.23
N PHE A 190 3.79 13.71 -2.11
CA PHE A 190 3.72 15.17 -1.90
C PHE A 190 2.27 15.66 -1.77
N ALA A 191 1.37 15.21 -2.65
CA ALA A 191 -0.05 15.52 -2.54
C ALA A 191 -0.68 14.93 -1.27
N GLY A 192 -0.28 13.72 -0.87
CA GLY A 192 -0.70 13.12 0.40
C GLY A 192 -0.31 14.00 1.60
N CYS A 193 0.95 14.44 1.66
CA CYS A 193 1.42 15.32 2.72
C CYS A 193 0.69 16.66 2.73
N THR A 194 0.57 17.30 1.57
CA THR A 194 0.06 18.68 1.48
C THR A 194 -1.46 18.76 1.55
N ARG A 195 -2.16 17.96 0.74
CA ARG A 195 -3.61 18.06 0.57
C ARG A 195 -4.40 17.26 1.59
N LEU A 196 -3.91 16.09 1.98
CA LEU A 196 -4.59 15.26 2.97
C LEU A 196 -4.08 15.60 4.38
N SER A 197 -2.76 15.60 4.56
CA SER A 197 -2.16 15.82 5.88
C SER A 197 -2.03 17.29 6.28
N ASN A 198 -2.47 18.23 5.44
CA ASN A 198 -2.43 19.67 5.67
C ASN A 198 -1.04 20.19 6.09
N VAL A 199 0.02 19.53 5.62
CA VAL A 199 1.39 20.01 5.80
C VAL A 199 1.63 21.11 4.76
N THR A 200 2.24 22.23 5.16
CA THR A 200 2.52 23.32 4.21
C THR A 200 3.36 22.84 3.01
N GLU A 201 3.20 23.43 1.83
CA GLU A 201 3.99 23.02 0.65
C GLU A 201 5.49 23.08 0.89
N ARG A 202 5.96 24.12 1.60
CA ARG A 202 7.37 24.27 1.99
C ARG A 202 7.88 23.07 2.78
N THR A 203 7.12 22.60 3.78
CA THR A 203 7.49 21.44 4.58
C THR A 203 7.20 20.13 3.85
N GLY A 204 6.20 20.08 2.97
CA GLY A 204 5.89 18.93 2.12
C GLY A 204 7.08 18.55 1.23
N THR A 205 7.76 19.54 0.63
CA THR A 205 8.95 19.32 -0.21
C THR A 205 10.09 18.65 0.55
N LEU A 206 10.23 18.92 1.86
CA LEU A 206 11.21 18.25 2.73
C LEU A 206 10.68 16.94 3.30
N SER A 207 9.37 16.83 3.54
CA SER A 207 8.73 15.65 4.12
C SER A 207 8.89 14.43 3.23
N VAL A 208 8.66 14.57 1.92
CA VAL A 208 8.72 13.45 0.97
C VAL A 208 10.09 12.75 0.94
N PRO A 209 11.23 13.44 0.75
CA PRO A 209 12.53 12.78 0.79
C PRO A 209 12.84 12.16 2.16
N ILE A 210 12.43 12.80 3.27
CA ILE A 210 12.57 12.21 4.61
C ILE A 210 11.77 10.91 4.74
N ILE A 211 10.51 10.90 4.27
CA ILE A 211 9.65 9.70 4.25
C ILE A 211 10.33 8.58 3.46
N LEU A 212 10.85 8.88 2.26
CA LEU A 212 11.49 7.87 1.41
C LEU A 212 12.77 7.32 2.03
N ILE A 213 13.65 8.19 2.55
CA ILE A 213 14.89 7.77 3.23
C ILE A 213 14.56 6.90 4.45
N ALA A 214 13.64 7.35 5.30
CA ALA A 214 13.21 6.61 6.48
C ALA A 214 12.60 5.25 6.09
N THR A 215 11.75 5.22 5.06
CA THR A 215 11.13 3.99 4.54
C THR A 215 12.19 3.00 4.07
N ILE A 216 13.13 3.43 3.23
CA ILE A 216 14.20 2.59 2.69
C ILE A 216 15.08 2.06 3.83
N TRP A 217 15.46 2.93 4.77
CA TRP A 217 16.35 2.57 5.88
C TRP A 217 15.69 1.61 6.88
N ILE A 218 14.46 1.90 7.32
CA ILE A 218 13.68 1.03 8.21
C ILE A 218 13.42 -0.33 7.54
N SER A 219 13.02 -0.32 6.27
CA SER A 219 12.77 -1.56 5.53
C SER A 219 14.03 -2.42 5.43
N LYS A 220 15.18 -1.79 5.14
CA LYS A 220 16.46 -2.50 5.08
C LYS A 220 16.82 -3.13 6.42
N ILE A 221 16.71 -2.40 7.53
CA ILE A 221 17.03 -2.93 8.86
C ILE A 221 16.12 -4.10 9.20
N LEU A 222 14.80 -3.93 9.07
CA LEU A 222 13.83 -4.96 9.38
C LEU A 222 14.10 -6.22 8.56
N LEU A 223 14.32 -6.07 7.25
CA LEU A 223 14.63 -7.21 6.40
C LEU A 223 15.92 -7.91 6.84
N VAL A 224 17.02 -7.18 7.04
CA VAL A 224 18.30 -7.77 7.49
C VAL A 224 18.15 -8.50 8.83
N SER A 225 17.39 -7.94 9.79
CA SER A 225 17.15 -8.57 11.09
C SER A 225 16.44 -9.93 10.98
N PHE A 226 15.68 -10.19 9.91
CA PHE A 226 15.06 -11.50 9.67
C PHE A 226 15.99 -12.51 8.99
N PHE A 227 17.15 -12.09 8.47
CA PHE A 227 18.09 -12.95 7.72
C PHE A 227 19.43 -13.17 8.44
N VAL A 228 19.58 -12.70 9.67
CA VAL A 228 20.68 -13.05 10.59
C VAL A 228 20.22 -14.21 11.47
#